data_AF-A0A416W3V3-F1
#
_entry.id   AF-A0A416W3V3-F1
#
_cell.length_a   1.000
_cell.length_b   1.000
_cell.length_c   1.000
_cell.angle_alpha   90.00
_cell.angle_beta   90.00
_cell.angle_gamma   90.00
#
_symmetry.space_group_name_H-M   'P 1'
#
loop_
_entity.id
_entity.type
_entity.pdbx_description
1 polymer ?
#
loop_
_entity_poly.entity_id
_entity_poly.type
_entity_poly.pdbx_seq_one_letter_code
_entity_poly.pdbx_strand_id
1 'polypeptide(L)'
;MKRLMILIIAIALIVPSEKSVEASKIKGVEVNVVNATNKYIKITVNNKRKNSVYISKRFVLKKKVKGKWKKIHFKKGVKFAKTVTILQNEKKPIKIKWKKYFGRNLKKGKYKIIFIKANRFSLQ
;
A
#
# COMPACT_ATOMS: atom_id res chain seq x y z
N MET A 1 48.31 7.17 22.93
CA MET A 1 48.63 6.18 21.88
C MET A 1 48.44 4.80 22.49
N LYS A 2 47.65 3.83 22.02
CA LYS A 2 47.07 3.48 20.70
C LYS A 2 45.63 2.98 20.90
N ARG A 3 44.80 3.16 19.87
CA ARG A 3 43.48 2.54 19.71
C ARG A 3 43.60 1.01 19.67
N LEU A 4 42.62 0.31 20.25
CA LEU A 4 42.17 -0.96 19.69
C LEU A 4 40.64 -0.95 19.63
N MET A 5 40.15 -0.97 18.40
CA MET A 5 38.76 -0.85 18.00
C MET A 5 38.22 -2.28 17.88
N ILE A 6 37.44 -2.74 18.86
CA ILE A 6 36.72 -4.01 18.75
C ILE A 6 35.38 -3.72 18.07
N LEU A 7 35.33 -4.10 16.79
CA LEU A 7 34.18 -4.09 15.92
C LEU A 7 33.11 -5.05 16.46
N ILE A 8 32.15 -4.55 17.24
CA ILE A 8 30.97 -5.33 17.60
C ILE A 8 30.03 -5.34 16.40
N ILE A 9 30.00 -6.48 15.72
CA ILE A 9 29.01 -6.87 14.73
C ILE A 9 27.63 -6.87 15.41
N ALA A 10 26.88 -5.78 15.26
CA ALA A 10 25.46 -5.75 15.62
C ALA A 10 24.62 -6.01 14.36
N ILE A 11 24.36 -7.29 14.10
CA ILE A 11 23.30 -7.74 13.21
C ILE A 11 21.97 -7.26 13.82
N ALA A 12 21.42 -6.18 13.29
CA ALA A 12 20.01 -5.82 13.47
C ALA A 12 19.27 -6.11 12.16
N LEU A 13 19.12 -7.40 11.87
CA LEU A 13 18.01 -7.92 11.09
C LEU A 13 16.69 -7.51 11.78
N ILE A 14 15.62 -7.48 10.98
CA ILE A 14 14.23 -7.28 11.38
C ILE A 14 13.85 -5.80 11.50
N VAL A 15 13.52 -5.18 10.36
CA VAL A 15 12.40 -4.23 10.37
C VAL A 15 11.15 -5.10 10.42
N PRO A 16 10.42 -5.18 11.56
CA PRO A 16 9.13 -5.81 11.56
C PRO A 16 8.24 -4.86 10.76
N SER A 17 8.00 -5.20 9.50
CA SER A 17 6.91 -4.62 8.74
C SER A 17 5.62 -5.12 9.39
N GLU A 18 5.23 -4.48 10.51
CA GLU A 18 3.93 -4.65 11.15
C GLU A 18 2.86 -4.52 10.06
N LYS A 19 2.33 -5.68 9.66
CA LYS A 19 1.24 -5.79 8.70
C LYS A 19 -0.04 -5.32 9.40
N SER A 20 -0.41 -4.06 9.19
CA SER A 20 -1.81 -3.65 9.38
C SER A 20 -2.18 -2.54 8.40
N VAL A 21 -2.39 -2.97 7.16
CA VAL A 21 -3.10 -2.17 6.17
C VAL A 21 -4.55 -2.63 6.21
N GLU A 22 -5.41 -1.87 6.89
CA GLU A 22 -6.86 -2.00 6.67
C GLU A 22 -7.17 -1.50 5.25
N ALA A 23 -7.03 -2.41 4.29
CA ALA A 23 -7.73 -2.32 3.03
C ALA A 23 -9.23 -2.37 3.31
N SER A 24 -10.03 -1.62 2.55
CA SER A 24 -11.48 -1.72 2.54
C SER A 24 -11.92 -3.18 2.62
N LYS A 25 -12.57 -3.59 3.71
CA LYS A 25 -13.01 -4.98 3.95
C LYS A 25 -14.13 -5.36 2.97
N ILE A 26 -13.77 -5.63 1.72
CA ILE A 26 -14.64 -6.36 0.80
C ILE A 26 -14.55 -7.83 1.27
N LYS A 27 -15.59 -8.33 1.96
CA LYS A 27 -15.63 -9.70 2.52
C LYS A 27 -15.17 -10.72 1.45
N GLY A 28 -14.17 -11.57 1.73
CA GLY A 28 -13.66 -12.54 0.74
C GLY A 28 -12.70 -11.98 -0.32
N VAL A 29 -12.25 -10.73 -0.18
CA VAL A 29 -11.12 -10.17 -0.94
C VAL A 29 -10.02 -9.78 0.03
N GLU A 30 -8.82 -10.33 -0.18
CA GLU A 30 -7.66 -10.09 0.66
C GLU A 30 -6.63 -9.26 -0.09
N VAL A 31 -5.98 -8.33 0.62
CA VAL A 31 -4.88 -7.53 0.08
C VAL A 31 -3.63 -7.80 0.90
N ASN A 32 -2.63 -8.40 0.27
CA ASN A 32 -1.37 -8.77 0.90
C ASN A 32 -0.25 -7.87 0.37
N VAL A 33 0.57 -7.30 1.27
CA VAL A 33 1.78 -6.59 0.87
C VAL A 33 2.88 -7.59 0.56
N VAL A 34 3.39 -7.56 -0.67
CA VAL A 34 4.50 -8.43 -1.12
C VAL A 34 5.83 -7.73 -0.87
N ASN A 35 5.93 -6.45 -1.23
CA ASN A 35 7.15 -5.67 -1.06
C ASN A 35 6.81 -4.17 -0.95
N ALA A 36 7.47 -3.44 -0.07
CA ALA A 36 7.34 -1.99 0.07
C ALA A 36 8.72 -1.33 0.09
N THR A 37 8.89 -0.31 -0.75
CA THR A 37 10.12 0.49 -0.87
C THR A 37 9.78 1.98 -0.90
N ASN A 38 10.81 2.83 -0.82
CA ASN A 38 10.66 4.27 -1.03
C ASN A 38 10.21 4.66 -2.46
N LYS A 39 10.29 3.76 -3.45
CA LYS A 39 9.91 3.99 -4.86
C LYS A 39 8.54 3.42 -5.21
N TYR A 40 8.15 2.29 -4.60
CA TYR A 40 6.89 1.62 -4.90
C TYR A 40 6.40 0.72 -3.76
N ILE A 41 5.13 0.30 -3.84
CA ILE A 41 4.62 -0.90 -3.15
C ILE A 41 4.14 -1.91 -4.19
N LYS A 42 4.41 -3.19 -3.94
CA LYS A 42 3.80 -4.34 -4.60
C LYS A 42 2.84 -4.99 -3.61
N ILE A 43 1.60 -5.14 -4.01
CA ILE A 43 0.57 -5.88 -3.29
C ILE A 43 0.05 -7.00 -4.18
N THR A 44 -0.52 -8.03 -3.57
CA THR A 44 -1.33 -9.04 -4.25
C THR A 44 -2.74 -8.92 -3.73
N VAL A 45 -3.70 -8.83 -4.65
CA VAL A 45 -5.12 -8.91 -4.31
C VAL A 45 -5.61 -10.31 -4.64
N ASN A 46 -6.21 -10.98 -3.66
CA ASN A 46 -6.74 -12.34 -3.79
C ASN A 46 -8.26 -12.30 -3.71
N ASN A 47 -8.95 -12.69 -4.78
CA ASN A 47 -10.40 -12.81 -4.78
C ASN A 47 -10.81 -14.25 -4.43
N LYS A 48 -11.19 -14.48 -3.18
CA LYS A 48 -11.68 -15.79 -2.70
C LYS A 48 -13.19 -15.98 -2.91
N ARG A 49 -13.85 -15.06 -3.63
CA ARG A 49 -15.29 -15.16 -3.91
C ARG A 49 -15.53 -16.03 -5.15
N LYS A 50 -16.73 -16.58 -5.25
CA LYS A 50 -17.24 -17.28 -6.43
C LYS A 50 -17.56 -16.35 -7.63
N ASN A 51 -17.44 -15.03 -7.46
CA ASN A 51 -17.74 -14.04 -8.51
C ASN A 51 -16.55 -13.10 -8.70
N SER A 52 -16.43 -12.54 -9.91
CA SER A 52 -15.47 -11.47 -10.21
C SER A 52 -15.72 -10.22 -9.36
N VAL A 53 -14.64 -9.52 -8.98
CA VAL A 53 -14.70 -8.27 -8.24
C VAL A 53 -14.06 -7.12 -9.00
N TYR A 54 -14.67 -5.94 -8.85
CA TYR A 54 -14.20 -4.69 -9.43
C TYR A 54 -13.65 -3.81 -8.32
N ILE A 55 -12.34 -3.54 -8.36
CA ILE A 55 -11.68 -2.73 -7.34
C ILE A 55 -11.23 -1.41 -7.95
N SER A 56 -11.58 -0.29 -7.31
CA SER A 56 -11.07 1.02 -7.71
C SER A 56 -9.56 1.07 -7.50
N LYS A 57 -8.82 1.59 -8.49
CA LYS A 57 -7.39 1.87 -8.28
C LYS A 57 -7.16 3.19 -7.53
N ARG A 58 -8.23 3.86 -7.08
CA ARG A 58 -8.15 5.05 -6.22
C ARG A 58 -7.88 4.63 -4.77
N PHE A 59 -6.99 5.36 -4.12
CA PHE A 59 -6.60 5.09 -2.74
C PHE A 59 -6.36 6.39 -1.98
N VAL A 60 -6.18 6.26 -0.67
CA VAL A 60 -5.65 7.29 0.23
C VAL A 60 -4.36 6.75 0.83
N LEU A 61 -3.32 7.58 0.88
CA LEU A 61 -2.08 7.28 1.59
C LEU A 61 -1.98 8.17 2.84
N LYS A 62 -1.68 7.57 3.99
CA LYS A 62 -1.38 8.27 5.24
C LYS A 62 0.02 7.90 5.73
N LYS A 63 0.72 8.85 6.36
CA LYS A 63 2.01 8.67 7.04
C LYS A 63 1.86 8.91 8.53
N LYS A 64 2.50 8.09 9.37
CA LYS A 64 2.57 8.33 10.82
C LYS A 64 3.58 9.45 11.10
N VAL A 65 3.14 10.52 11.74
CA VAL A 65 3.95 11.71 12.10
C VAL A 65 3.59 12.10 13.53
N LYS A 66 4.56 12.05 14.45
CA LYS A 66 4.37 12.34 15.88
C LYS A 66 3.15 11.58 16.45
N GLY A 67 3.11 10.27 16.27
CA GLY A 67 2.00 9.41 16.71
C GLY A 67 0.73 9.44 15.85
N LYS A 68 0.47 10.52 15.11
CA LYS A 68 -0.78 10.74 14.36
C LYS A 68 -0.68 10.33 12.88
N TRP A 69 -1.75 9.79 12.30
CA TRP A 69 -1.82 9.45 10.87
C TRP A 69 -2.24 10.65 10.03
N LYS A 70 -1.31 11.22 9.25
CA LYS A 70 -1.56 12.37 8.36
C LYS A 70 -1.69 11.94 6.91
N LYS A 71 -2.70 12.45 6.20
CA LYS A 71 -2.92 12.19 4.76
C LYS A 71 -1.80 12.83 3.94
N ILE A 72 -1.33 12.10 2.92
CA ILE A 72 -0.43 12.63 1.90
C ILE A 72 -1.27 13.04 0.70
N HIS A 73 -1.14 14.31 0.31
CA HIS A 73 -1.83 14.85 -0.85
C HIS A 73 -1.18 14.39 -2.14
N PHE A 74 -1.99 14.08 -3.14
CA PHE A 74 -1.52 13.78 -4.49
C PHE A 74 -0.99 15.04 -5.18
N LYS A 75 -0.16 14.83 -6.21
CA LYS A 75 0.20 15.93 -7.10
C LYS A 75 -1.03 16.43 -7.87
N LYS A 76 -1.02 17.72 -8.25
CA LYS A 76 -2.07 18.32 -9.10
C LYS A 76 -2.18 17.53 -10.42
N GLY A 77 -3.42 17.35 -10.90
CA GLY A 77 -3.69 16.67 -12.17
C GLY A 77 -3.42 15.16 -12.18
N VAL A 78 -3.26 14.50 -11.02
CA VAL A 78 -3.08 13.04 -11.00
C VAL A 78 -4.29 12.31 -11.58
N LYS A 79 -4.05 11.38 -12.51
CA LYS A 79 -5.08 10.51 -13.07
C LYS A 79 -5.00 9.12 -12.44
N PHE A 80 -6.14 8.61 -11.99
CA PHE A 80 -6.30 7.24 -11.53
C PHE A 80 -6.96 6.42 -12.65
N ALA A 81 -6.50 5.20 -12.86
CA ALA A 81 -7.26 4.26 -13.67
C ALA A 81 -8.55 3.89 -12.92
N LYS A 82 -9.65 3.72 -13.66
CA LYS A 82 -10.99 3.54 -13.08
C LYS A 82 -11.05 2.33 -12.15
N THR A 83 -10.92 1.12 -12.70
CA THR A 83 -11.06 -0.13 -11.97
C THR A 83 -10.06 -1.17 -12.41
N VAL A 84 -9.90 -2.21 -11.59
CA VAL A 84 -9.31 -3.48 -11.98
C VAL A 84 -10.33 -4.58 -11.73
N THR A 85 -10.51 -5.44 -12.72
CA THR A 85 -11.27 -6.67 -12.58
C THR A 85 -10.34 -7.76 -12.08
N ILE A 86 -10.78 -8.44 -11.03
CA ILE A 86 -10.12 -9.63 -10.48
C ILE A 86 -11.13 -10.76 -10.55
N LEU A 87 -10.85 -11.76 -11.37
CA LEU A 87 -11.71 -12.90 -11.61
C LEU A 87 -11.87 -13.75 -10.35
N GLN A 88 -12.84 -14.65 -10.36
CA GLN A 88 -13.02 -15.64 -9.30
C GLN A 88 -11.71 -16.43 -9.08
N ASN A 89 -11.32 -16.61 -7.81
CA ASN A 89 -10.13 -17.34 -7.39
C ASN A 89 -8.80 -16.80 -7.97
N GLU A 90 -8.80 -15.61 -8.59
CA GLU A 90 -7.60 -14.98 -9.13
C GLU A 90 -6.80 -14.27 -8.04
N LYS A 91 -5.48 -14.43 -8.10
CA LYS A 91 -4.51 -13.59 -7.39
C LYS A 91 -3.88 -12.62 -8.38
N LYS A 92 -4.12 -11.32 -8.17
CA LYS A 92 -3.63 -10.28 -9.07
C LYS A 92 -2.56 -9.40 -8.42
N PRO A 93 -1.33 -9.36 -8.96
CA PRO A 93 -0.30 -8.45 -8.48
C PRO A 93 -0.59 -7.02 -8.92
N ILE A 94 -0.46 -6.06 -8.00
CA ILE A 94 -0.60 -4.63 -8.27
C ILE A 94 0.64 -3.91 -7.77
N LYS A 95 1.31 -3.17 -8.67
CA LYS A 95 2.45 -2.31 -8.34
C LYS A 95 2.06 -0.84 -8.41
N ILE A 96 2.22 -0.13 -7.30
CA ILE A 96 1.95 1.31 -7.20
C ILE A 96 3.29 2.03 -7.10
N LYS A 97 3.66 2.79 -8.14
CA LYS A 97 4.87 3.63 -8.16
C LYS A 97 4.56 5.00 -7.54
N TRP A 98 5.26 5.39 -6.47
CA TRP A 98 4.93 6.60 -5.72
C TRP A 98 5.11 7.89 -6.53
N LYS A 99 6.18 7.97 -7.34
CA LYS A 99 6.46 9.11 -8.22
C LYS A 99 5.30 9.45 -9.15
N LYS A 100 4.52 8.45 -9.60
CA LYS A 100 3.31 8.65 -10.42
C LYS A 100 2.27 9.53 -9.72
N TYR A 101 2.06 9.31 -8.42
CA TYR A 101 0.97 9.93 -7.66
C TYR A 101 1.39 11.18 -6.87
N PHE A 102 2.67 11.27 -6.50
CA PHE A 102 3.17 12.32 -5.61
C PHE A 102 4.28 13.17 -6.24
N GLY A 103 4.72 12.87 -7.47
CA GLY A 103 5.84 13.54 -8.14
C GLY A 103 7.22 13.17 -7.59
N ARG A 104 7.28 12.45 -6.46
CA ARG A 104 8.51 12.09 -5.75
C ARG A 104 8.42 10.71 -5.08
N ASN A 105 9.57 10.22 -4.64
CA ASN A 105 9.66 9.02 -3.80
C ASN A 105 9.24 9.34 -2.36
N LEU A 106 8.79 8.32 -1.62
CA LEU A 106 8.42 8.46 -0.22
C LEU A 106 9.68 8.51 0.65
N LYS A 107 9.66 9.35 1.70
CA LYS A 107 10.71 9.35 2.74
C LYS A 107 10.54 8.11 3.63
N LYS A 108 11.59 7.70 4.37
CA LYS A 108 11.47 6.65 5.39
C LYS A 108 10.35 6.97 6.40
N GLY A 109 9.69 5.94 6.91
CA GLY A 109 8.62 6.03 7.92
C GLY A 109 7.52 4.98 7.76
N LYS A 110 6.58 4.96 8.71
CA LYS A 110 5.39 4.08 8.70
C LYS A 110 4.26 4.70 7.87
N TYR A 111 3.62 3.89 7.01
CA TYR A 111 2.56 4.31 6.11
C TYR A 111 1.34 3.38 6.19
N LYS A 112 0.16 3.93 5.95
CA LYS A 112 -1.12 3.21 5.79
C LYS A 112 -1.72 3.57 4.43
N ILE A 113 -2.04 2.56 3.62
CA ILE A 113 -2.79 2.74 2.37
C ILE A 113 -4.24 2.28 2.58
N ILE A 114 -5.21 3.03 2.06
CA ILE A 114 -6.63 2.72 2.18
C ILE A 114 -7.22 2.74 0.78
N PHE A 115 -7.67 1.60 0.29
CA PHE A 115 -8.38 1.53 -0.99
C PHE A 115 -9.80 2.05 -0.82
N ILE A 116 -10.26 2.87 -1.77
CA ILE A 116 -11.62 3.44 -1.73
C ILE A 116 -12.55 2.45 -2.39
N LYS A 117 -13.59 2.00 -1.67
CA LYS A 117 -14.66 1.17 -2.23
C LYS A 117 -15.44 1.99 -3.27
N ALA A 118 -15.76 1.39 -4.41
CA ALA A 118 -16.75 1.97 -5.31
C ALA A 118 -18.14 1.78 -4.68
N ASN A 119 -18.83 2.89 -4.38
CA ASN A 119 -20.24 2.84 -4.00
C ASN A 119 -21.08 2.72 -5.27
N ARG A 120 -22.06 1.82 -5.25
CA ARG A 120 -23.08 1.71 -6.30
C ARG A 120 -24.32 2.43 -5.78
N PHE A 121 -24.96 3.20 -6.66
CA PHE A 121 -26.27 3.78 -6.42
C PHE A 121 -27.10 3.55 -7.69
N SER A 122 -28.41 3.42 -7.52
CA SER A 122 -29.39 3.45 -8.60
C SER A 122 -30.26 4.68 -8.38
N LEU A 123 -30.56 5.41 -9.44
CA LEU A 123 -31.61 6.41 -9.41
C LEU A 123 -32.93 5.68 -9.65
N GLN A 124 -33.97 6.03 -8.88
CA GLN A 124 -35.35 5.60 -9.10
C GLN A 124 -36.02 6.61 -10.02
#